data_AF-A0A830GIF2-F1
#
_entry.id   AF-A0A830GIF2-F1
#
_cell.length_a   1.000
_cell.length_b   1.000
_cell.length_c   1.000
_cell.angle_alpha   90.00
_cell.angle_beta   90.00
_cell.angle_gamma   90.00
#
_symmetry.space_group_name_H-M   'P 1'
#
loop_
_entity.id
_entity.type
_entity.pdbx_description
1 polymer ?
#
loop_
_entity_poly.entity_id
_entity_poly.type
_entity_poly.pdbx_seq_one_letter_code
_entity_poly.pdbx_strand_id
1 'polypeptide(L)'
;MADAELAELGDKQVRYLDHTWTLTGGADVRNDGELLAVEAEQADDVRHQRAILFFGLEGSSASLNPGNLGHHFDRLERTAEGYRLVVKTDRRTYRYVLERLEYE
;
A
#
# COMPACT_ATOMS: atom_id res chain seq x y z
N MET A 1 -13.13 10.20 -5.01
CA MET A 1 -13.79 9.75 -3.77
C MET A 1 -12.77 8.82 -3.14
N ALA A 2 -12.06 9.30 -2.12
CA ALA A 2 -11.02 8.52 -1.43
C ALA A 2 -11.69 7.93 -0.20
N ASP A 3 -11.96 6.63 -0.23
CA ASP A 3 -12.70 5.90 0.79
C ASP A 3 -11.71 5.12 1.67
N ALA A 4 -11.69 5.48 2.97
CA ALA A 4 -11.04 4.82 4.10
C ALA A 4 -9.49 4.88 4.21
N GLU A 5 -9.06 5.80 5.07
CA GLU A 5 -7.68 6.16 5.39
C GLU A 5 -6.91 5.04 6.11
N LEU A 6 -5.82 4.56 5.50
CA LEU A 6 -4.74 3.92 6.23
C LEU A 6 -3.86 5.03 6.84
N ALA A 7 -4.44 5.85 7.72
CA ALA A 7 -3.69 6.92 8.39
C ALA A 7 -2.43 6.38 9.10
N GLU A 8 -2.45 5.12 9.53
CA GLU A 8 -1.31 4.41 10.13
C GLU A 8 -0.16 4.07 9.16
N LEU A 9 -0.41 4.09 7.85
CA LEU A 9 0.64 4.08 6.83
C LEU A 9 1.31 5.44 6.68
N GLY A 10 0.67 6.52 7.12
CA GLY A 10 1.25 7.86 7.07
C GLY A 10 2.66 7.85 7.65
N ASP A 11 3.59 8.51 6.95
CA ASP A 11 5.01 8.64 7.35
C ASP A 11 5.86 7.34 7.18
N LYS A 12 5.27 6.22 6.77
CA LYS A 12 6.05 5.01 6.44
C LYS A 12 6.83 5.23 5.14
N GLN A 13 8.10 4.87 5.14
CA GLN A 13 8.96 5.00 3.96
C GLN A 13 9.19 3.65 3.29
N VAL A 14 9.08 3.63 1.97
CA VAL A 14 9.51 2.52 1.10
C VAL A 14 10.57 2.99 0.14
N ARG A 15 11.47 2.09 -0.26
CA ARG A 15 12.44 2.35 -1.34
C ARG A 15 12.06 1.54 -2.56
N TYR A 16 11.73 2.19 -3.66
CA TYR A 16 11.28 1.55 -4.89
C TYR A 16 11.74 2.33 -6.12
N LEU A 17 12.22 1.60 -7.14
CA LEU A 17 12.81 2.19 -8.36
C LEU A 17 13.87 3.26 -8.06
N ASP A 18 14.79 2.93 -7.16
CA ASP A 18 15.88 3.78 -6.64
C ASP A 18 15.47 5.03 -5.82
N HIS A 19 14.18 5.34 -5.77
CA HIS A 19 13.63 6.45 -5.00
C HIS A 19 13.05 6.01 -3.65
N THR A 20 12.99 6.94 -2.70
CA THR A 20 12.35 6.80 -1.40
C THR A 20 10.98 7.47 -1.46
N TRP A 21 9.95 6.72 -1.11
CA TRP A 21 8.56 7.15 -1.14
C TRP A 21 8.00 7.10 0.28
N THR A 22 7.47 8.23 0.76
CA THR A 22 6.71 8.34 1.99
C THR A 22 5.25 8.09 1.69
N LEU A 23 4.67 7.07 2.30
CA LEU A 23 3.24 6.79 2.19
C LEU A 23 2.46 7.91 2.89
N THR A 24 1.45 8.46 2.21
CA THR A 24 0.68 9.60 2.71
C THR A 24 -0.53 9.19 3.54
N GLY A 25 -0.83 7.88 3.58
CA GLY A 25 -1.96 7.30 4.32
C GLY A 25 -3.24 7.13 3.49
N GLY A 26 -3.26 7.67 2.27
CA GLY A 26 -4.30 7.39 1.30
C GLY A 26 -4.15 6.00 0.70
N ALA A 27 -5.21 5.21 0.69
CA ALA A 27 -5.21 3.88 0.10
C ALA A 27 -6.59 3.53 -0.48
N ASP A 28 -6.59 2.95 -1.67
CA ASP A 28 -7.78 2.46 -2.36
C ASP A 28 -7.67 0.95 -2.60
N VAL A 29 -8.75 0.23 -2.31
CA VAL A 29 -8.88 -1.16 -2.71
C VAL A 29 -9.39 -1.24 -4.14
N ARG A 30 -8.67 -1.95 -5.01
CA ARG A 30 -8.99 -2.18 -6.41
C ARG A 30 -9.06 -3.68 -6.70
N ASN A 31 -9.59 -4.02 -7.87
CA ASN A 31 -9.75 -5.41 -8.35
C ASN A 31 -10.35 -6.32 -7.26
N ASP A 32 -11.51 -5.92 -6.74
CA ASP A 32 -12.25 -6.68 -5.72
C ASP A 32 -11.49 -7.03 -4.43
N GLY A 33 -10.34 -6.40 -4.15
CA GLY A 33 -9.49 -6.73 -2.99
C GLY A 33 -8.15 -7.36 -3.32
N GLU A 34 -7.86 -7.56 -4.61
CA GLU A 34 -6.60 -8.13 -5.08
C GLU A 34 -5.49 -7.08 -5.18
N LEU A 35 -5.84 -5.80 -5.29
CA LEU A 35 -4.88 -4.73 -5.50
C LEU A 35 -5.12 -3.57 -4.54
N LEU A 36 -4.07 -3.09 -3.87
CA LEU A 36 -4.11 -1.89 -3.06
C LEU A 36 -3.33 -0.78 -3.75
N ALA A 37 -4.00 0.32 -4.03
CA ALA A 37 -3.40 1.54 -4.56
C ALA A 37 -3.12 2.48 -3.39
N VAL A 38 -1.87 2.66 -3.02
CA VAL A 38 -1.45 3.48 -1.86
C VAL A 38 -0.79 4.74 -2.36
N GLU A 39 -1.29 5.88 -1.90
CA GLU A 39 -0.72 7.19 -2.20
C GLU A 39 0.64 7.36 -1.50
N ALA A 40 1.60 7.88 -2.25
CA ALA A 40 2.94 8.14 -1.77
C ALA A 40 3.52 9.39 -2.39
N GLU A 41 4.44 10.00 -1.65
CA GLU A 41 5.20 11.18 -2.06
C GLU A 41 6.68 10.86 -2.02
N GLN A 42 7.41 11.28 -3.06
CA GLN A 42 8.84 11.10 -3.11
C GLN A 42 9.53 11.96 -2.04
N ALA A 43 10.28 11.29 -1.16
CA ALA A 43 10.96 11.92 -0.04
C ALA A 43 12.38 12.40 -0.38
N ASP A 44 13.01 11.80 -1.39
CA ASP A 44 14.39 12.14 -1.81
C ASP A 44 14.48 13.28 -2.83
N ASP A 45 13.36 13.75 -3.37
CA ASP A 45 13.32 14.80 -4.39
C ASP A 45 12.61 16.06 -3.90
N VAL A 46 13.19 17.22 -4.22
CA VAL A 46 12.68 18.54 -3.82
C VAL A 46 11.34 18.92 -4.45
N ARG A 47 10.92 18.22 -5.51
CA ARG A 47 9.64 18.44 -6.17
C ARG A 47 8.50 17.69 -5.50
N HIS A 48 8.80 16.80 -4.54
CA HIS A 48 7.79 16.03 -3.82
C HIS A 48 6.81 15.36 -4.78
N GLN A 49 7.35 14.62 -5.76
CA GLN A 49 6.51 13.98 -6.77
C GLN A 49 5.53 13.01 -6.12
N ARG A 50 4.27 13.06 -6.55
CA ARG A 50 3.24 12.13 -6.10
C ARG A 50 3.19 10.93 -7.00
N ALA A 51 2.98 9.78 -6.39
CA ALA A 51 2.81 8.52 -7.07
C ALA A 51 1.85 7.62 -6.30
N ILE A 52 1.27 6.68 -7.02
CA ILE A 52 0.48 5.59 -6.48
C ILE A 52 1.32 4.32 -6.53
N LEU A 53 1.57 3.74 -5.37
CA LEU A 53 2.21 2.45 -5.20
C LEU A 53 1.14 1.36 -5.19
N PHE A 54 1.29 0.40 -6.09
CA PHE A 54 0.35 -0.71 -6.26
C PHE A 54 0.91 -1.95 -5.58
N PHE A 55 0.19 -2.42 -4.57
CA PHE A 55 0.49 -3.65 -3.86
C PHE A 55 -0.51 -4.73 -4.24
N GLY A 56 -0.07 -5.80 -4.91
CA GLY A 56 -0.92 -6.92 -5.29
C GLY A 56 -0.91 -8.05 -4.27
N LEU A 57 -2.04 -8.75 -4.15
CA LEU A 57 -2.24 -9.82 -3.18
C LEU A 57 -1.30 -11.00 -3.50
N GLU A 58 -0.47 -11.35 -2.53
CA GLU A 58 0.37 -12.54 -2.59
C GLU A 58 -0.40 -13.76 -2.08
N GLY A 59 -0.67 -14.71 -2.99
CA GLY A 59 -1.28 -16.00 -2.67
C GLY A 59 -2.77 -16.09 -2.98
N SER A 60 -3.48 -16.99 -2.29
CA SER A 60 -4.78 -17.52 -2.73
C SER A 60 -5.93 -16.51 -2.57
N SER A 61 -6.54 -16.16 -3.72
CA SER A 61 -7.97 -16.03 -4.11
C SER A 61 -9.05 -15.51 -3.15
N ALA A 62 -8.73 -15.26 -1.88
CA ALA A 62 -9.59 -14.56 -0.95
C ALA A 62 -9.25 -13.08 -1.03
N SER A 63 -10.17 -12.30 -1.56
CA SER A 63 -9.96 -10.87 -1.69
C SER A 63 -10.36 -10.14 -0.40
N LEU A 64 -9.75 -8.97 -0.18
CA LEU A 64 -10.13 -8.08 0.90
C LEU A 64 -11.34 -7.24 0.47
N ASN A 65 -12.42 -7.25 1.26
CA ASN A 65 -13.58 -6.44 0.91
C ASN A 65 -13.20 -4.94 0.88
N PRO A 66 -13.52 -4.21 -0.20
CA PRO A 66 -13.04 -2.85 -0.45
C PRO A 66 -13.49 -1.82 0.59
N GLY A 67 -14.62 -2.06 1.27
CA GLY A 67 -15.20 -1.11 2.21
C GLY A 67 -14.62 -1.10 3.63
N ASN A 68 -13.51 -1.79 3.92
CA ASN A 68 -13.06 -1.94 5.31
C ASN A 68 -11.54 -1.93 5.52
N LEU A 69 -10.77 -1.19 4.71
CA LEU A 69 -9.30 -1.19 4.82
C LEU A 69 -8.78 -0.40 6.05
N GLY A 70 -9.44 0.70 6.41
CA GLY A 70 -8.92 1.74 7.31
C GLY A 70 -8.58 1.31 8.75
N HIS A 71 -8.94 0.10 9.17
CA HIS A 71 -8.63 -0.42 10.52
C HIS A 71 -7.85 -1.73 10.51
N HIS A 72 -7.37 -2.17 9.34
CA HIS A 72 -6.77 -3.48 9.18
C HIS A 72 -5.30 -3.45 8.80
N PHE A 73 -4.70 -2.26 8.67
CA PHE A 73 -3.25 -2.17 8.55
C PHE A 73 -2.59 -2.79 9.78
N ASP A 74 -1.66 -3.71 9.56
CA ASP A 74 -0.85 -4.28 10.64
C ASP A 74 0.56 -3.72 10.59
N ARG A 75 1.23 -3.88 9.44
CA ARG A 75 2.60 -3.41 9.24
C ARG A 75 3.03 -3.41 7.78
N LEU A 76 4.07 -2.64 7.52
CA LEU A 76 4.85 -2.68 6.29
C LEU A 76 6.15 -3.46 6.56
N GLU A 77 6.34 -4.56 5.84
CA GLU A 77 7.51 -5.43 5.91
C GLU A 77 8.45 -5.16 4.74
N ARG A 78 9.75 -5.15 5.02
CA ARG A 78 10.78 -5.20 3.97
C ARG A 78 11.21 -6.65 3.78
N THR A 79 11.12 -7.16 2.55
CA THR A 79 11.51 -8.52 2.17
C THR A 79 12.72 -8.48 1.24
N ALA A 80 13.24 -9.66 0.86
CA ALA A 80 14.28 -9.75 -0.16
C ALA A 80 13.79 -9.32 -1.55
N GLU A 81 12.48 -9.44 -1.81
CA GLU A 81 11.84 -9.14 -3.09
C GLU A 81 11.32 -7.70 -3.17
N GLY A 82 11.30 -6.96 -2.05
CA GLY A 82 10.89 -5.56 -2.01
C GLY A 82 10.17 -5.21 -0.72
N TYR A 83 8.98 -4.64 -0.85
CA TYR A 83 8.12 -4.26 0.27
C TYR A 83 6.82 -5.05 0.22
N ARG A 84 6.32 -5.39 1.41
CA ARG A 84 5.06 -6.10 1.58
C ARG A 84 4.21 -5.39 2.62
N LEU A 85 2.98 -5.09 2.26
CA LEU A 85 1.98 -4.52 3.14
C LEU A 85 1.15 -5.67 3.74
N VAL A 86 1.15 -5.76 5.06
CA VAL A 86 0.39 -6.77 5.80
C VAL A 86 -0.87 -6.13 6.35
N VAL A 87 -2.00 -6.72 5.97
CA VAL A 87 -3.33 -6.33 6.44
C VAL A 87 -3.88 -7.46 7.29
N LYS A 88 -4.20 -7.19 8.55
CA LYS A 88 -4.86 -8.14 9.46
C LYS A 88 -6.30 -7.70 9.71
N THR A 89 -7.20 -8.57 9.29
CA THR A 89 -8.60 -8.53 9.70
C THR A 89 -8.80 -9.48 10.87
N ASP A 90 -9.94 -9.37 11.55
CA ASP A 90 -10.35 -10.26 12.66
C ASP A 90 -10.30 -11.76 12.29
N ARG A 91 -10.41 -12.07 10.99
CA ARG A 91 -10.51 -13.45 10.48
C ARG A 91 -9.28 -13.92 9.71
N ARG A 92 -8.53 -13.02 9.07
CA ARG A 92 -7.50 -13.35 8.08
C ARG A 92 -6.39 -12.31 8.01
N THR A 93 -5.19 -12.79 7.67
CA THR A 93 -4.05 -11.96 7.30
C THR A 93 -3.85 -11.99 5.80
N TYR A 94 -3.84 -10.83 5.18
CA TYR A 94 -3.56 -10.60 3.78
C TYR A 94 -2.17 -9.99 3.63
N ARG A 95 -1.46 -10.39 2.58
CA ARG A 95 -0.11 -9.93 2.29
C ARG A 95 -0.12 -9.38 0.88
N TYR A 96 0.25 -8.12 0.73
CA TYR A 96 0.30 -7.45 -0.56
C TYR A 96 1.73 -7.06 -0.88
N VAL A 97 2.28 -7.53 -1.99
CA VAL A 97 3.64 -7.21 -2.42
C VAL A 97 3.62 -5.99 -3.31
N LEU A 98 4.60 -5.11 -3.16
CA LEU A 98 4.76 -3.96 -4.03
C LEU A 98 5.17 -4.42 -5.43
N GLU A 99 4.27 -4.22 -6.40
CA GLU A 99 4.47 -4.71 -7.77
C GLU A 99 4.71 -3.58 -8.78
N ARG A 100 4.10 -2.42 -8.55
CA ARG A 100 4.12 -1.33 -9.52
C ARG A 100 4.04 0.04 -8.85
N LEU A 101 4.53 1.05 -9.58
CA LEU A 101 4.35 2.47 -9.28
C LEU A 101 3.76 3.17 -10.51
N GLU A 102 2.82 4.09 -10.29
CA GLU A 102 2.35 5.03 -11.31
C GLU A 102 2.45 6.46 -10.79
N TYR A 103 2.93 7.38 -11.61
CA TYR A 103 2.98 8.81 -11.27
C TYR A 103 1.60 9.44 -11.43
N GLU A 104 1.29 10.41 -10.58
CA GLU A 104 0.08 11.26 -10.72
C GLU A 104 0.24 12.33 -11.81
#